data_AF-A0A9P4M489-F1
#
_entry.id   AF-A0A9P4M489-F1
#
_cell.length_a   1.000
_cell.length_b   1.000
_cell.length_c   1.000
_cell.angle_alpha   90.00
_cell.angle_beta   90.00
_cell.angle_gamma   90.00
#
_symmetry.space_group_name_H-M   'P 1'
#
loop_
_entity.id
_entity.type
_entity.pdbx_description
1 polymer ?
#
loop_
_entity_poly.entity_id
_entity_poly.type
_entity_poly.pdbx_seq_one_letter_code
_entity_poly.pdbx_strand_id
1 'polypeptide(L)'
;MQEIENGYASGKAKRPRGPRSSSTAARLIRSLHFDLQARAVAYYLSCHVHARTDVPNVSKPLPGCASPVLYNATDPIVELALSSMALATFSRTQRYPPAAAEASTKYHQLLRTLQDTIPTLAEANVETCLLVIFFLSRYEIMMHRPTQSFRHHEGATAVLKIWKERLSYCRPATEIIKHTRRGLIRSALLRTTGVPEWMMDGADFGERGLELEYDSIIVRLANLRREVSVALRKEHSGNVSSDELALRIEKLNGDARDIDEALQGWVAEFPNAWSYRRHTITDSQLFSGAHLYSPVVYIYEHPVYAGIWCQYFAARLLLNTTRLRINESAHLDIANELEEPVLMHNIKAMADGLTATVPFLIRQFKACDVRNSTPWIPAESITLHTNEQVRLDVVSLAIFPLAIASNLEPLDARQRSWFRTQIAAAGRLSGIQAFECPETWPWFKL
;
A
#
# COMPACT_ATOMS: atom_id res chain seq x y z
N MET A 1 32.77 -12.82 -73.85
CA MET A 1 32.39 -11.80 -72.85
C MET A 1 32.19 -12.56 -71.54
N GLN A 2 33.18 -12.53 -70.65
CA GLN A 2 33.17 -13.29 -69.40
C GLN A 2 32.76 -12.33 -68.29
N GLU A 3 31.63 -12.59 -67.64
CA GLU A 3 31.16 -11.80 -66.50
C GLU A 3 32.07 -12.03 -65.30
N ILE A 4 32.73 -10.97 -64.85
CA ILE A 4 33.55 -10.99 -63.65
C ILE A 4 32.62 -10.90 -62.44
N GLU A 5 32.48 -12.01 -61.73
CA GLU A 5 31.66 -12.09 -60.52
C GLU A 5 32.21 -11.14 -59.44
N ASN A 6 31.33 -10.29 -58.90
CA ASN A 6 31.63 -9.34 -57.84
C ASN A 6 32.09 -10.08 -56.55
N GLY A 7 33.20 -9.64 -55.95
CA GLY A 7 33.79 -10.25 -54.73
C GLY A 7 32.90 -10.28 -53.47
N TYR A 8 31.77 -9.56 -53.44
CA TYR A 8 30.74 -9.70 -52.41
C TYR A 8 29.78 -10.87 -52.65
N ALA A 9 29.59 -11.28 -53.91
CA ALA A 9 28.80 -12.45 -54.28
C ALA A 9 29.61 -13.74 -54.09
N SER A 10 30.92 -13.69 -54.41
CA SER A 10 31.83 -14.82 -54.25
C SER A 10 32.25 -15.11 -52.78
N GLY A 11 31.70 -14.40 -51.79
CA GLY A 11 32.02 -14.56 -50.36
C GLY A 11 33.44 -14.17 -49.93
N LYS A 12 34.29 -13.69 -50.86
CA LYS A 12 35.69 -13.33 -50.58
C LYS A 12 35.83 -12.01 -49.82
N ALA A 13 34.86 -11.10 -49.95
CA ALA A 13 34.81 -9.85 -49.20
C ALA A 13 33.56 -9.76 -48.32
N LYS A 14 33.74 -9.49 -47.02
CA LYS A 14 32.62 -9.17 -46.12
C LYS A 14 32.02 -7.81 -46.50
N ARG A 15 30.69 -7.74 -46.63
CA ARG A 15 29.99 -6.47 -46.87
C ARG A 15 30.27 -5.49 -45.72
N PRO A 16 30.61 -4.22 -46.01
CA PRO A 16 30.78 -3.22 -44.97
C PRO A 16 29.46 -3.06 -44.22
N ARG A 17 29.49 -3.34 -42.91
CA ARG A 17 28.33 -3.08 -42.05
C ARG A 17 28.26 -1.57 -41.86
N GLY A 18 27.15 -0.96 -42.30
CA GLY A 18 26.86 0.45 -42.05
C GLY A 18 26.96 0.79 -40.55
N PRO A 19 27.08 2.08 -40.21
CA PRO A 19 27.26 2.51 -38.83
C PRO A 19 26.12 1.95 -37.97
N ARG A 20 26.45 1.14 -36.97
CA ARG A 20 25.47 0.68 -35.98
C ARG A 20 25.03 1.90 -35.16
N SER A 21 23.83 2.39 -35.43
CA SER A 21 23.16 3.49 -34.73
C SER A 21 22.71 3.15 -33.30
N SER A 22 23.36 2.20 -32.61
CA SER A 22 22.97 1.75 -31.27
C SER A 22 24.07 1.83 -30.21
N SER A 23 25.23 2.44 -30.50
CA SER A 23 26.33 2.56 -29.53
C SER A 23 26.75 3.99 -29.21
N THR A 24 26.32 5.00 -29.96
CA THR A 24 26.69 6.39 -29.68
C THR A 24 25.66 7.07 -28.77
N ALA A 25 24.35 6.83 -28.96
CA ALA A 25 23.30 7.35 -28.08
C ALA A 25 23.37 6.76 -26.66
N ALA A 26 23.58 5.45 -26.53
CA ALA A 26 23.75 4.79 -25.23
C ALA A 26 25.04 5.21 -24.51
N ARG A 27 26.05 5.65 -25.26
CA ARG A 27 27.33 6.13 -24.73
C ARG A 27 27.31 7.64 -24.42
N LEU A 28 26.51 8.42 -25.16
CA LEU A 28 26.17 9.82 -24.86
C LEU A 28 25.28 9.95 -23.62
N ILE A 29 24.35 9.01 -23.40
CA ILE A 29 23.56 8.93 -22.15
C ILE A 29 24.45 8.50 -20.97
N ARG A 30 25.50 7.70 -21.19
CA ARG A 30 26.53 7.39 -20.18
C ARG A 30 27.52 8.54 -19.95
N SER A 31 27.67 9.48 -20.88
CA SER A 31 28.65 10.58 -20.80
C SER A 31 28.07 11.91 -20.30
N LEU A 32 26.76 11.99 -20.07
CA LEU A 32 26.20 13.01 -19.19
C LEU A 32 26.43 12.50 -17.76
N HIS A 33 27.44 13.07 -17.08
CA HIS A 33 27.62 12.93 -15.64
C HIS A 33 26.42 13.55 -14.93
N PHE A 34 25.28 12.86 -14.93
CA PHE A 34 24.21 13.16 -14.00
C PHE A 34 24.72 12.81 -12.61
N ASP A 35 24.72 13.81 -11.73
CA ASP A 35 24.93 13.61 -10.30
C ASP A 35 24.04 12.47 -9.79
N LEU A 36 24.54 11.71 -8.82
CA LEU A 36 23.87 10.54 -8.25
C LEU A 36 22.47 10.89 -7.75
N GLN A 37 22.33 12.05 -7.10
CA GLN A 37 21.05 12.62 -6.68
C GLN A 37 20.07 12.74 -7.85
N ALA A 38 20.48 13.37 -8.96
CA ALA A 38 19.61 13.60 -10.12
C ALA A 38 19.12 12.27 -10.73
N ARG A 39 19.99 11.26 -10.80
CA ARG A 39 19.61 9.91 -11.29
C ARG A 39 18.61 9.23 -10.36
N ALA A 40 18.84 9.33 -9.05
CA ALA A 40 17.96 8.73 -8.06
C ALA A 40 16.59 9.40 -8.05
N VAL A 41 16.53 10.73 -8.11
CA VAL A 41 15.27 11.50 -8.19
C VAL A 41 14.52 11.17 -9.47
N ALA A 42 15.18 11.16 -10.62
CA ALA A 42 14.54 10.78 -11.89
C ALA A 42 13.96 9.35 -11.84
N TYR A 43 14.72 8.40 -11.27
CA TYR A 43 14.23 7.04 -11.04
C TYR A 43 13.00 7.04 -10.12
N TYR A 44 13.07 7.73 -8.97
CA TYR A 44 11.97 7.76 -8.00
C TYR A 44 10.70 8.35 -8.61
N LEU A 45 10.80 9.49 -9.29
CA LEU A 45 9.66 10.14 -9.94
C LEU A 45 9.05 9.20 -11.00
N SER A 46 9.88 8.59 -11.84
CA SER A 46 9.42 7.68 -12.90
C SER A 46 8.77 6.39 -12.39
N CYS A 47 9.11 5.91 -11.20
CA CYS A 47 8.57 4.64 -10.67
C CYS A 47 7.47 4.83 -9.61
N HIS A 48 7.48 5.95 -8.88
CA HIS A 48 6.61 6.18 -7.71
C HIS A 48 5.67 7.37 -7.85
N VAL A 49 5.94 8.32 -8.76
CA VAL A 49 5.18 9.57 -8.91
C VAL A 49 4.49 9.60 -10.26
N HIS A 50 3.34 8.94 -10.34
CA HIS A 50 2.45 9.03 -11.49
C HIS A 50 1.14 9.71 -11.11
N ALA A 51 0.89 10.88 -11.71
CA ALA A 51 -0.41 11.52 -11.67
C ALA A 51 -1.36 10.73 -12.58
N ARG A 52 -2.33 10.03 -11.98
CA ARG A 52 -3.36 9.31 -12.73
C ARG A 52 -4.72 9.94 -12.45
N THR A 53 -5.31 10.53 -13.49
CA THR A 53 -6.62 11.17 -13.43
C THR A 53 -7.76 10.15 -13.50
N ASP A 54 -7.49 8.94 -13.98
CA ASP A 54 -8.40 7.81 -14.18
C ASP A 54 -8.62 6.94 -12.92
N VAL A 55 -8.06 7.34 -11.79
CA VAL A 55 -7.95 6.51 -10.57
C VAL A 55 -8.85 7.06 -9.46
N PRO A 56 -9.67 6.24 -8.78
CA PRO A 56 -10.38 6.64 -7.56
C PRO A 56 -9.42 7.17 -6.48
N ASN A 57 -9.71 8.29 -5.81
CA ASN A 57 -8.72 8.87 -4.88
C ASN A 57 -8.50 8.01 -3.62
N VAL A 58 -9.44 7.12 -3.26
CA VAL A 58 -9.26 6.11 -2.19
C VAL A 58 -8.00 5.26 -2.38
N SER A 59 -7.55 5.11 -3.63
CA SER A 59 -6.41 4.28 -4.02
C SER A 59 -5.22 5.08 -4.58
N LYS A 60 -5.23 6.41 -4.50
CA LYS A 60 -4.06 7.17 -4.94
C LYS A 60 -2.95 7.09 -3.87
N PRO A 61 -1.68 6.85 -4.24
CA PRO A 61 -0.57 7.00 -3.33
C PRO A 61 -0.21 8.49 -3.18
N LEU A 62 0.18 8.92 -1.97
CA LEU A 62 0.53 10.32 -1.68
C LEU A 62 1.56 10.92 -2.65
N PRO A 63 2.66 10.24 -3.04
CA PRO A 63 3.57 10.80 -4.04
C PRO A 63 2.90 11.12 -5.38
N GLY A 64 1.91 10.33 -5.81
CA GLY A 64 1.12 10.62 -7.03
C GLY A 64 0.26 11.87 -6.87
N CYS A 65 -0.35 12.07 -5.71
CA CYS A 65 -1.16 13.25 -5.39
C CYS A 65 -0.32 14.52 -5.22
N ALA A 66 0.89 14.40 -4.67
CA ALA A 66 1.83 15.49 -4.52
C ALA A 66 2.66 15.75 -5.79
N SER A 67 2.35 15.09 -6.91
CA SER A 67 3.15 15.16 -8.14
C SER A 67 3.45 16.59 -8.60
N PRO A 68 2.53 17.58 -8.59
CA PRO A 68 2.88 18.94 -9.02
C PRO A 68 3.95 19.59 -8.13
N VAL A 69 3.87 19.33 -6.82
CA VAL A 69 4.83 19.82 -5.82
C VAL A 69 6.18 19.10 -5.95
N LEU A 70 6.17 17.80 -6.25
CA LEU A 70 7.40 17.01 -6.37
C LEU A 70 8.14 17.24 -7.69
N TYR A 71 7.43 17.40 -8.81
CA TYR A 71 8.04 17.70 -10.11
C TYR A 71 8.61 19.13 -10.16
N ASN A 72 8.02 20.06 -9.43
CA ASN A 72 8.44 21.46 -9.35
C ASN A 72 9.00 21.81 -7.96
N ALA A 73 9.67 20.87 -7.29
CA ALA A 73 10.19 21.10 -5.95
C ALA A 73 11.25 22.21 -5.98
N THR A 74 10.85 23.44 -5.65
CA THR A 74 11.74 24.61 -5.49
C THR A 74 12.02 24.93 -4.03
N ASP A 75 11.23 24.35 -3.11
CA ASP A 75 11.45 24.49 -1.67
C ASP A 75 12.63 23.59 -1.25
N PRO A 76 13.70 24.15 -0.66
CA PRO A 76 14.88 23.38 -0.26
C PRO A 76 14.58 22.20 0.68
N ILE A 77 13.57 22.33 1.54
CA ILE A 77 13.19 21.27 2.50
C ILE A 77 12.51 20.12 1.76
N VAL A 78 11.65 20.43 0.78
CA VAL A 78 11.02 19.42 -0.09
C VAL A 78 12.07 18.72 -0.95
N GLU A 79 13.03 19.47 -1.48
CA GLU A 79 14.13 18.90 -2.27
C GLU A 79 14.98 17.94 -1.44
N LEU A 80 15.34 18.31 -0.21
CA LEU A 80 16.07 17.44 0.72
C LEU A 80 15.26 16.18 1.07
N ALA A 81 13.96 16.31 1.32
CA ALA A 81 13.05 15.20 1.59
C ALA A 81 12.95 14.23 0.41
N LEU A 82 12.66 14.74 -0.79
CA LEU A 82 12.60 13.95 -2.01
C LEU A 82 13.94 13.26 -2.31
N SER A 83 15.05 14.00 -2.20
CA SER A 83 16.39 13.47 -2.49
C SER A 83 16.79 12.36 -1.53
N SER A 84 16.56 12.55 -0.22
CA SER A 84 16.86 11.53 0.79
C SER A 84 16.08 10.23 0.54
N MET A 85 14.78 10.34 0.23
CA MET A 85 13.95 9.19 -0.09
C MET A 85 14.39 8.52 -1.40
N ALA A 86 14.58 9.30 -2.46
CA ALA A 86 14.95 8.82 -3.79
C ALA A 86 16.30 8.09 -3.77
N LEU A 87 17.32 8.66 -3.12
CA LEU A 87 18.65 8.04 -2.98
C LEU A 87 18.59 6.73 -2.19
N ALA A 88 17.83 6.69 -1.10
CA ALA A 88 17.69 5.46 -0.32
C ALA A 88 16.92 4.37 -1.10
N THR A 89 15.85 4.74 -1.83
CA THR A 89 15.16 3.81 -2.74
C THR A 89 16.09 3.32 -3.85
N PHE A 90 16.86 4.21 -4.46
CA PHE A 90 17.80 3.87 -5.52
C PHE A 90 18.89 2.92 -5.01
N SER A 91 19.49 3.20 -3.85
CA SER A 91 20.46 2.32 -3.20
C SER A 91 19.95 0.90 -3.05
N ARG A 92 18.70 0.75 -2.61
CA ARG A 92 18.06 -0.56 -2.36
C ARG A 92 17.68 -1.27 -3.65
N THR A 93 16.92 -0.60 -4.50
CA THR A 93 16.35 -1.20 -5.72
C THR A 93 17.42 -1.45 -6.79
N GLN A 94 18.43 -0.57 -6.90
CA GLN A 94 19.53 -0.70 -7.85
C GLN A 94 20.79 -1.35 -7.23
N ARG A 95 20.72 -1.77 -5.96
CA ARG A 95 21.85 -2.36 -5.21
C ARG A 95 23.12 -1.50 -5.31
N TYR A 96 22.98 -0.21 -5.02
CA TYR A 96 24.03 0.79 -5.14
C TYR A 96 24.33 1.46 -3.78
N PRO A 97 25.15 0.81 -2.91
CA PRO A 97 25.39 1.26 -1.54
C PRO A 97 25.84 2.72 -1.38
N PRO A 98 26.64 3.33 -2.28
CA PRO A 98 27.03 4.73 -2.12
C PRO A 98 25.85 5.70 -2.02
N ALA A 99 24.72 5.41 -2.70
CA ALA A 99 23.52 6.22 -2.59
C ALA A 99 22.90 6.18 -1.17
N ALA A 100 23.11 5.12 -0.37
CA ALA A 100 22.65 5.10 1.02
C ALA A 100 23.41 6.11 1.90
N ALA A 101 24.71 6.26 1.68
CA ALA A 101 25.53 7.21 2.45
C ALA A 101 25.12 8.66 2.15
N GLU A 102 24.86 8.96 0.88
CA GLU A 102 24.35 10.27 0.47
C GLU A 102 22.93 10.50 1.00
N ALA A 103 22.04 9.50 0.90
CA ALA A 103 20.69 9.57 1.45
C ALA A 103 20.68 9.89 2.94
N SER A 104 21.57 9.24 3.71
CA SER A 104 21.77 9.51 5.13
C SER A 104 22.22 10.93 5.39
N THR A 105 23.17 11.45 4.60
CA THR A 105 23.63 12.83 4.73
C THR A 105 22.49 13.83 4.50
N LYS A 106 21.72 13.65 3.42
CA LYS A 106 20.55 14.47 3.11
C LYS A 106 19.46 14.37 4.18
N TYR A 107 19.20 13.18 4.71
CA TYR A 107 18.25 12.96 5.80
C TYR A 107 18.67 13.70 7.09
N HIS A 108 19.96 13.69 7.46
CA HIS A 108 20.42 14.45 8.63
C HIS A 108 20.34 15.97 8.41
N GLN A 109 20.64 16.44 7.20
CA GLN A 109 20.45 17.85 6.83
C GLN A 109 18.97 18.26 6.90
N LEU A 110 18.09 17.40 6.43
CA LEU A 110 16.63 17.59 6.49
C LEU A 110 16.15 17.69 7.94
N LEU A 111 16.59 16.79 8.82
CA LEU A 111 16.22 16.84 10.24
C LEU A 111 16.64 18.15 10.91
N ARG A 112 17.86 18.63 10.66
CA ARG A 112 18.34 19.91 11.19
C ARG A 112 17.51 21.08 10.67
N THR A 113 17.30 21.12 9.36
CA THR A 113 16.51 22.18 8.72
C THR A 113 15.07 22.20 9.25
N LEU A 114 14.48 21.02 9.46
CA LEU A 114 13.13 20.90 10.01
C LEU A 114 13.08 21.33 11.48
N GLN A 115 14.11 21.04 12.29
CA GLN A 115 14.22 21.52 13.68
C GLN A 115 14.22 23.05 13.76
N ASP A 116 14.87 23.72 12.81
CA ASP A 116 14.88 25.19 12.74
C ASP A 116 13.56 25.75 12.20
N THR A 117 12.86 25.00 11.34
CA THR A 117 11.64 25.46 10.66
C THR A 117 10.37 25.24 11.50
N ILE A 118 10.27 24.13 12.24
CA ILE A 118 9.08 23.78 13.05
C ILE A 118 8.66 24.88 14.03
N PRO A 119 9.58 25.54 14.78
CA PRO A 119 9.21 26.65 15.67
C PRO A 119 8.55 27.82 14.93
N THR A 120 8.86 27.96 13.64
CA THR A 120 8.30 28.99 12.75
C THR A 120 7.19 28.46 11.85
N LEU A 121 6.57 27.32 12.20
CA LEU A 121 5.46 26.74 11.43
C LEU A 121 4.40 27.82 11.20
N ALA A 122 4.29 28.23 9.94
CA ALA A 122 3.42 29.29 9.49
C ALA A 122 2.27 28.68 8.71
N GLU A 123 1.18 29.43 8.58
CA GLU A 123 0.02 28.95 7.82
C GLU A 123 0.38 28.55 6.39
N ALA A 124 1.41 29.17 5.81
CA ALA A 124 1.87 28.93 4.44
C ALA A 124 2.62 27.58 4.24
N ASN A 125 3.16 26.95 5.30
CA ASN A 125 4.07 25.79 5.14
C ASN A 125 3.54 24.46 5.70
N VAL A 126 2.30 24.41 6.18
CA VAL A 126 1.68 23.19 6.74
C VAL A 126 1.81 21.99 5.80
N GLU A 127 1.44 22.13 4.53
CA GLU A 127 1.45 21.01 3.57
C GLU A 127 2.87 20.54 3.25
N THR A 128 3.80 21.48 3.10
CA THR A 128 5.23 21.20 2.96
C THR A 128 5.71 20.39 4.16
N CYS A 129 5.39 20.81 5.38
CA CYS A 129 5.78 20.09 6.59
C CYS A 129 5.17 18.68 6.64
N LEU A 130 3.89 18.51 6.30
CA LEU A 130 3.26 17.18 6.26
C LEU A 130 3.89 16.26 5.22
N LEU A 131 4.22 16.79 4.04
CA LEU A 131 4.91 16.05 2.98
C LEU A 131 6.32 15.63 3.41
N VAL A 132 7.05 16.53 4.06
CA VAL A 132 8.41 16.27 4.59
C VAL A 132 8.37 15.21 5.70
N ILE A 133 7.43 15.32 6.64
CA ILE A 133 7.23 14.34 7.71
C ILE A 133 6.90 12.96 7.12
N PHE A 134 6.08 12.92 6.06
CA PHE A 134 5.82 11.68 5.33
C PHE A 134 7.11 11.06 4.78
N PHE A 135 7.95 11.83 4.07
CA PHE A 135 9.20 11.30 3.53
C PHE A 135 10.19 10.87 4.61
N LEU A 136 10.29 11.60 5.72
CA LEU A 136 11.10 11.21 6.89
C LEU A 136 10.65 9.87 7.46
N SER A 137 9.35 9.70 7.70
CA SER A 137 8.79 8.43 8.17
C SER A 137 9.07 7.28 7.20
N ARG A 138 8.90 7.52 5.89
CA ARG A 138 9.15 6.50 4.85
C ARG A 138 10.63 6.12 4.73
N TYR A 139 11.53 7.08 4.84
CA TYR A 139 12.97 6.85 4.86
C TYR A 139 13.35 5.93 6.02
N GLU A 140 12.83 6.18 7.23
CA GLU A 140 13.13 5.38 8.41
C GLU A 140 12.58 3.96 8.32
N ILE A 141 11.37 3.79 7.78
CA ILE A 141 10.82 2.45 7.48
C ILE A 141 11.75 1.73 6.49
N MET A 142 12.23 2.42 5.46
CA MET A 142 13.12 1.84 4.45
C MET A 142 14.49 1.45 5.01
N MET A 143 14.99 2.20 6.00
CA MET A 143 16.29 1.95 6.65
C MET A 143 16.17 1.13 7.95
N HIS A 144 15.05 0.44 8.14
CA HIS A 144 14.77 -0.48 9.26
C HIS A 144 14.77 0.16 10.67
N ARG A 145 14.23 1.38 10.81
CA ARG A 145 14.13 2.14 12.08
C ARG A 145 12.68 2.41 12.49
N PRO A 146 11.90 1.39 12.89
CA PRO A 146 10.45 1.49 13.14
C PRO A 146 10.04 2.47 14.24
N THR A 147 10.82 2.53 15.33
CA THR A 147 10.48 3.33 16.52
C THR A 147 10.59 4.83 16.26
N GLN A 148 11.47 5.25 15.35
CA GLN A 148 11.61 6.64 14.95
C GLN A 148 10.42 7.05 14.07
N SER A 149 9.94 6.15 13.19
CA SER A 149 8.83 6.42 12.27
C SER A 149 7.54 6.77 13.01
N PHE A 150 7.31 6.18 14.19
CA PHE A 150 6.16 6.52 15.02
C PHE A 150 6.15 7.95 15.56
N ARG A 151 7.33 8.52 15.84
CA ARG A 151 7.42 9.91 16.31
C ARG A 151 7.02 10.89 15.20
N HIS A 152 7.29 10.55 13.95
CA HIS A 152 6.80 11.32 12.80
C HIS A 152 5.28 11.28 12.67
N HIS A 153 4.61 10.20 13.09
CA HIS A 153 3.15 10.17 13.10
C HIS A 153 2.57 11.12 14.16
N GLU A 154 3.21 11.22 15.32
CA GLU A 154 2.84 12.21 16.35
C GLU A 154 3.03 13.64 15.84
N GLY A 155 4.18 13.91 15.21
CA GLY A 155 4.44 15.21 14.56
C GLY A 155 3.42 15.55 13.47
N ALA A 156 3.09 14.60 12.60
CA ALA A 156 2.06 14.77 11.57
C ALA A 156 0.68 15.02 12.20
N THR A 157 0.35 14.35 13.31
CA THR A 157 -0.91 14.57 14.04
C THR A 157 -1.00 16.00 14.56
N ALA A 158 0.09 16.52 15.16
CA ALA A 158 0.14 17.88 15.67
C ALA A 158 0.00 18.93 14.55
N VAL A 159 0.73 18.76 13.44
CA VAL A 159 0.65 19.67 12.29
C VAL A 159 -0.73 19.62 11.63
N LEU A 160 -1.32 18.44 11.46
CA LEU A 160 -2.66 18.28 10.90
C LEU A 160 -3.73 18.90 11.82
N LYS A 161 -3.56 18.82 13.14
CA LYS A 161 -4.45 19.46 14.10
C LYS A 161 -4.40 20.99 13.98
N ILE A 162 -3.20 21.57 13.83
CA ILE A 162 -3.03 23.02 13.58
C ILE A 162 -3.77 23.44 12.30
N TRP A 163 -3.65 22.67 11.22
CA TRP A 163 -4.42 22.92 10.01
C TRP A 163 -5.93 22.90 10.27
N LYS A 164 -6.42 21.85 10.94
CA LYS A 164 -7.85 21.70 11.25
C LYS A 164 -8.37 22.87 12.08
N GLU A 165 -7.68 23.25 13.15
CA GLU A 165 -8.15 24.29 14.08
C GLU A 165 -7.97 25.72 13.55
N ARG A 166 -6.94 25.97 12.74
CA ARG A 166 -6.56 27.35 12.36
C ARG A 166 -6.74 27.69 10.88
N LEU A 167 -6.85 26.70 10.00
CA LEU A 167 -6.80 26.93 8.54
C LEU A 167 -7.99 26.33 7.79
N SER A 168 -8.62 25.28 8.31
CA SER A 168 -9.68 24.57 7.57
C SER A 168 -10.88 25.43 7.18
N TYR A 169 -11.15 26.52 7.91
CA TYR A 169 -12.25 27.45 7.60
C TYR A 169 -11.97 28.36 6.39
N CYS A 170 -10.70 28.64 6.07
CA CYS A 170 -10.31 29.55 4.99
C CYS A 170 -9.51 28.85 3.88
N ARG A 171 -9.06 27.61 4.11
CA ARG A 171 -8.29 26.83 3.14
C ARG A 171 -8.90 25.44 2.96
N PRO A 172 -9.32 25.08 1.74
CA PRO A 172 -9.84 23.75 1.47
C PRO A 172 -8.75 22.70 1.67
N ALA A 173 -9.14 21.51 2.11
CA ALA A 173 -8.24 20.39 2.27
C ALA A 173 -7.67 19.93 0.92
N THR A 174 -6.35 19.83 0.82
CA THR A 174 -5.69 19.23 -0.34
C THR A 174 -5.56 17.71 -0.19
N GLU A 175 -5.11 17.05 -1.25
CA GLU A 175 -4.83 15.62 -1.20
C GLU A 175 -3.73 15.26 -0.19
N ILE A 176 -2.79 16.17 0.11
CA ILE A 176 -1.77 15.95 1.15
C ILE A 176 -2.46 15.84 2.51
N ILE A 177 -3.36 16.77 2.83
CA ILE A 177 -4.16 16.77 4.07
C ILE A 177 -4.93 15.45 4.23
N LYS A 178 -5.68 15.05 3.19
CA LYS A 178 -6.45 13.79 3.19
C LYS A 178 -5.56 12.57 3.36
N HIS A 179 -4.44 12.50 2.65
CA HIS A 179 -3.51 11.39 2.76
C HIS A 179 -2.83 11.30 4.12
N THR A 180 -2.46 12.42 4.72
CA THR A 180 -1.93 12.46 6.08
C THR A 180 -2.96 11.87 7.04
N ARG A 181 -4.21 12.35 6.99
CA ARG A 181 -5.31 11.83 7.81
C ARG A 181 -5.49 10.31 7.65
N ARG A 182 -5.60 9.82 6.41
CA ARG A 182 -5.72 8.37 6.12
C ARG A 182 -4.51 7.57 6.62
N GLY A 183 -3.31 8.12 6.51
CA GLY A 183 -2.09 7.53 7.07
C GLY A 183 -2.15 7.39 8.60
N LEU A 184 -2.65 8.42 9.29
CA LEU A 184 -2.84 8.41 10.74
C LEU A 184 -3.94 7.44 11.17
N ILE A 185 -5.06 7.36 10.44
CA ILE A 185 -6.13 6.37 10.67
C ILE A 185 -5.58 4.94 10.54
N ARG A 186 -4.85 4.64 9.46
CA ARG A 186 -4.19 3.33 9.27
C ARG A 186 -3.19 3.02 10.38
N SER A 187 -2.41 4.01 10.81
CA SER A 187 -1.51 3.87 11.95
C SER A 187 -2.27 3.62 13.24
N ALA A 188 -3.45 4.22 13.43
CA ALA A 188 -4.27 4.00 14.61
C ALA A 188 -4.83 2.58 14.64
N LEU A 189 -5.35 2.12 13.50
CA LEU A 189 -5.86 0.76 13.30
C LEU A 189 -4.80 -0.31 13.64
N LEU A 190 -3.58 -0.15 13.15
CA LEU A 190 -2.49 -1.11 13.35
C LEU A 190 -1.89 -1.07 14.75
N ARG A 191 -1.86 0.10 15.40
CA ARG A 191 -1.34 0.24 16.77
C ARG A 191 -2.42 -0.01 17.83
N THR A 192 -3.65 -0.33 17.39
CA THR A 192 -4.81 -0.45 18.28
C THR A 192 -4.97 0.80 19.17
N THR A 193 -4.71 1.97 18.57
CA THR A 193 -4.98 3.28 19.19
C THR A 193 -6.24 3.84 18.56
N GLY A 194 -6.97 4.67 19.31
CA GLY A 194 -8.18 5.29 18.78
C GLY A 194 -7.86 6.50 17.92
N VAL A 195 -8.81 6.84 17.06
CA VAL A 195 -8.78 8.06 16.25
C VAL A 195 -9.26 9.23 17.13
N PRO A 196 -8.50 10.33 17.23
CA PRO A 196 -8.94 11.52 17.96
C PRO A 196 -10.25 12.09 17.41
N GLU A 197 -11.10 12.63 18.30
CA GLU A 197 -12.44 13.12 17.98
C GLU A 197 -12.45 14.15 16.83
N TRP A 198 -11.53 15.12 16.87
CA TRP A 198 -11.39 16.15 15.83
C TRP A 198 -11.02 15.62 14.44
N MET A 199 -10.60 14.34 14.35
CA MET A 199 -10.18 13.64 13.13
C MET A 199 -11.14 12.50 12.78
N MET A 200 -12.35 12.45 13.35
CA MET A 200 -13.31 11.37 13.04
C MET A 200 -14.07 11.63 11.74
N ASP A 201 -14.58 12.85 11.52
CA ASP A 201 -15.36 13.15 10.31
C ASP A 201 -14.44 13.49 9.13
N GLY A 202 -14.56 12.75 8.04
CA GLY A 202 -13.80 12.95 6.81
C GLY A 202 -14.26 14.14 5.97
N ALA A 203 -15.52 14.54 6.12
CA ALA A 203 -16.10 15.66 5.37
C ALA A 203 -15.36 16.97 5.71
N ASP A 204 -14.96 17.11 6.98
CA ASP A 204 -14.10 18.19 7.49
C ASP A 204 -12.72 18.28 6.81
N PHE A 205 -12.30 17.21 6.15
CA PHE A 205 -11.03 17.09 5.42
C PHE A 205 -11.29 16.99 3.90
N GLY A 206 -12.50 17.32 3.45
CA GLY A 206 -12.86 17.35 2.04
C GLY A 206 -12.99 15.98 1.39
N GLU A 207 -13.07 14.90 2.16
CA GLU A 207 -13.39 13.55 1.69
C GLU A 207 -14.87 13.50 1.26
N ARG A 208 -15.20 12.81 0.17
CA ARG A 208 -16.57 12.76 -0.40
C ARG A 208 -16.88 11.41 -1.04
N GLY A 209 -18.17 11.07 -1.17
CA GLY A 209 -18.63 9.85 -1.83
C GLY A 209 -18.07 8.58 -1.18
N LEU A 210 -17.75 7.57 -2.01
CA LEU A 210 -17.22 6.26 -1.56
C LEU A 210 -15.95 6.35 -0.71
N GLU A 211 -15.16 7.42 -0.86
CA GLU A 211 -13.99 7.65 -0.01
C GLU A 211 -14.36 8.01 1.42
N LEU A 212 -15.28 8.96 1.59
CA LEU A 212 -15.75 9.40 2.89
C LEU A 212 -16.42 8.24 3.64
N GLU A 213 -17.21 7.46 2.93
CA GLU A 213 -17.87 6.29 3.49
C GLU A 213 -16.87 5.25 3.99
N TYR A 214 -15.90 4.87 3.14
CA TYR A 214 -14.85 3.93 3.55
C TYR A 214 -14.01 4.47 4.71
N ASP A 215 -13.57 5.72 4.65
CA ASP A 215 -12.75 6.33 5.69
C ASP A 215 -13.52 6.37 7.04
N SER A 216 -14.82 6.67 7.01
CA SER A 216 -15.71 6.60 8.19
C SER A 216 -15.81 5.19 8.78
N ILE A 217 -15.98 4.17 7.93
CA ILE A 217 -16.00 2.77 8.34
C ILE A 217 -14.68 2.36 9.01
N ILE A 218 -13.54 2.74 8.44
CA ILE A 218 -12.22 2.40 9.00
C ILE A 218 -11.95 3.14 10.32
N VAL A 219 -12.41 4.39 10.48
CA VAL A 219 -12.38 5.11 11.76
C VAL A 219 -13.17 4.35 12.82
N ARG A 220 -14.40 3.92 12.51
CA ARG A 220 -15.24 3.10 13.41
C ARG A 220 -14.53 1.80 13.79
N LEU A 221 -13.94 1.09 12.82
CA LEU A 221 -13.19 -0.15 13.07
C LEU A 221 -11.96 0.07 13.97
N ALA A 222 -11.20 1.16 13.77
CA ALA A 222 -10.06 1.49 14.61
C ALA A 222 -10.47 1.77 16.06
N ASN A 223 -11.56 2.52 16.24
CA ASN A 223 -12.11 2.79 17.57
C ASN A 223 -12.67 1.52 18.22
N LEU A 224 -13.41 0.68 17.49
CA LEU A 224 -13.88 -0.62 17.99
C LEU A 224 -12.71 -1.45 18.51
N ARG A 225 -11.63 -1.61 17.74
CA ARG A 225 -10.44 -2.37 18.16
C ARG A 225 -9.80 -1.83 19.43
N ARG A 226 -9.71 -0.50 19.58
CA ARG A 226 -9.26 0.13 20.84
C ARG A 226 -10.17 -0.27 21.99
N GLU A 227 -11.48 -0.08 21.83
CA GLU A 227 -12.45 -0.34 22.91
C GLU A 227 -12.47 -1.81 23.33
N VAL A 228 -12.40 -2.75 22.37
CA VAL A 228 -12.23 -4.18 22.65
C VAL A 228 -10.96 -4.40 23.47
N SER A 229 -9.82 -3.88 23.01
CA SER A 229 -8.54 -4.07 23.73
C SER A 229 -8.54 -3.47 25.14
N VAL A 230 -9.26 -2.36 25.36
CA VAL A 230 -9.46 -1.78 26.69
C VAL A 230 -10.35 -2.66 27.55
N ALA A 231 -11.45 -3.18 27.00
CA ALA A 231 -12.37 -4.08 27.72
C ALA A 231 -11.64 -5.35 28.16
N LEU A 232 -10.90 -6.00 27.26
CA LEU A 232 -10.13 -7.21 27.54
C LEU A 232 -9.09 -6.97 28.65
N ARG A 233 -8.36 -5.85 28.62
CA ARG A 233 -7.40 -5.53 29.69
C ARG A 233 -8.08 -5.34 31.05
N LYS A 234 -9.26 -4.71 31.06
CA LYS A 234 -10.03 -4.49 32.28
C LYS A 234 -10.53 -5.80 32.89
N GLU A 235 -11.04 -6.69 32.06
CA GLU A 235 -11.42 -8.06 32.43
C GLU A 235 -10.26 -8.81 33.09
N HIS A 236 -9.09 -8.87 32.42
CA HIS A 236 -7.89 -9.52 32.96
C HIS A 236 -7.40 -8.93 34.28
N SER A 237 -7.65 -7.62 34.49
CA SER A 237 -7.27 -6.93 35.73
C SER A 237 -8.30 -7.07 36.87
N GLY A 238 -9.46 -7.70 36.63
CA GLY A 238 -10.53 -7.84 37.63
C GLY A 238 -11.20 -6.52 38.05
N ASN A 239 -11.03 -5.46 37.27
CA ASN A 239 -11.42 -4.09 37.64
C ASN A 239 -12.86 -3.72 37.26
N VAL A 240 -13.66 -4.65 36.72
CA VAL A 240 -15.01 -4.40 36.21
C VAL A 240 -15.93 -5.54 36.65
N SER A 241 -17.18 -5.22 36.99
CA SER A 241 -18.18 -6.24 37.35
C SER A 241 -18.59 -7.06 36.12
N SER A 242 -19.00 -8.32 36.34
CA SER A 242 -19.44 -9.21 35.25
C SER A 242 -20.58 -8.62 34.42
N ASP A 243 -21.54 -7.95 35.05
CA ASP A 243 -22.70 -7.37 34.37
C ASP A 243 -22.32 -6.15 33.51
N GLU A 244 -21.42 -5.29 34.01
CA GLU A 244 -20.92 -4.14 33.26
C GLU A 244 -20.11 -4.61 32.04
N LEU A 245 -19.30 -5.66 32.20
CA LEU A 245 -18.56 -6.27 31.11
C LEU A 245 -19.49 -6.88 30.07
N ALA A 246 -20.52 -7.63 30.48
CA ALA A 246 -21.49 -8.24 29.56
C ALA A 246 -22.23 -7.20 28.71
N LEU A 247 -22.74 -6.12 29.35
CA LEU A 247 -23.38 -5.00 28.63
C LEU A 247 -22.41 -4.32 27.66
N ARG A 248 -21.14 -4.19 28.07
CA ARG A 248 -20.12 -3.59 27.21
C ARG A 248 -19.79 -4.47 26.01
N ILE A 249 -19.67 -5.78 26.21
CA ILE A 249 -19.42 -6.76 25.16
C ILE A 249 -20.57 -6.80 24.16
N GLU A 250 -21.82 -6.81 24.63
CA GLU A 250 -22.99 -6.77 23.74
C GLU A 250 -22.99 -5.51 22.87
N LYS A 251 -22.70 -4.35 23.47
CA LYS A 251 -22.56 -3.11 22.70
C LYS A 251 -21.47 -3.21 21.63
N LEU A 252 -20.29 -3.74 21.99
CA LEU A 252 -19.17 -3.89 21.05
C LEU A 252 -19.52 -4.86 19.92
N ASN A 253 -20.30 -5.90 20.20
CA ASN A 253 -20.82 -6.82 19.19
C ASN A 253 -21.83 -6.14 18.26
N GLY A 254 -22.73 -5.32 18.79
CA GLY A 254 -23.62 -4.46 18.00
C GLY A 254 -22.84 -3.53 17.07
N ASP A 255 -21.89 -2.76 17.62
CA ASP A 255 -21.02 -1.86 16.86
C ASP A 255 -20.27 -2.62 15.73
N ALA A 256 -19.83 -3.85 16.00
CA ALA A 256 -19.13 -4.67 15.02
C ALA A 256 -20.04 -5.18 13.88
N ARG A 257 -21.29 -5.53 14.18
CA ARG A 257 -22.30 -5.90 13.16
C ARG A 257 -22.62 -4.71 12.28
N ASP A 258 -22.83 -3.54 12.87
CA ASP A 258 -23.11 -2.29 12.13
C ASP A 258 -21.94 -1.87 11.23
N ILE A 259 -20.69 -2.19 11.59
CA ILE A 259 -19.52 -1.95 10.74
C ILE A 259 -19.48 -2.97 9.58
N ASP A 260 -19.84 -4.24 9.82
CA ASP A 260 -19.86 -5.25 8.75
C ASP A 260 -20.94 -4.92 7.72
N GLU A 261 -22.13 -4.52 8.17
CA GLU A 261 -23.22 -4.07 7.29
C GLU A 261 -22.79 -2.85 6.47
N ALA A 262 -22.14 -1.86 7.08
CA ALA A 262 -21.61 -0.71 6.35
C ALA A 262 -20.55 -1.10 5.31
N LEU A 263 -19.66 -2.06 5.62
CA LEU A 263 -18.68 -2.56 4.64
C LEU A 263 -19.38 -3.25 3.45
N GLN A 264 -20.44 -4.00 3.71
CA GLN A 264 -21.22 -4.64 2.66
C GLN A 264 -21.99 -3.61 1.81
N GLY A 265 -22.60 -2.62 2.45
CA GLY A 265 -23.26 -1.49 1.79
C GLY A 265 -22.30 -0.73 0.86
N TRP A 266 -21.11 -0.42 1.34
CA TRP A 266 -20.07 0.27 0.57
C TRP A 266 -19.72 -0.46 -0.74
N VAL A 267 -19.61 -1.80 -0.72
CA VAL A 267 -19.34 -2.58 -1.93
C VAL A 267 -20.55 -2.67 -2.86
N ALA A 268 -21.77 -2.61 -2.34
CA ALA A 268 -22.97 -2.61 -3.16
C ALA A 268 -23.08 -1.35 -4.04
N GLU A 269 -22.44 -0.25 -3.64
CA GLU A 269 -22.37 0.99 -4.42
C GLU A 269 -21.26 1.00 -5.50
N PHE A 270 -20.47 -0.06 -5.61
CA PHE A 270 -19.37 -0.09 -6.56
C PHE A 270 -19.87 -0.08 -8.02
N PRO A 271 -19.27 0.76 -8.89
CA PRO A 271 -19.53 0.67 -10.32
C PRO A 271 -19.19 -0.72 -10.88
N ASN A 272 -19.95 -1.17 -11.88
CA ASN A 272 -19.72 -2.47 -12.53
C ASN A 272 -18.28 -2.66 -13.04
N ALA A 273 -17.61 -1.59 -13.47
CA ALA A 273 -16.20 -1.61 -13.90
C ALA A 273 -15.23 -2.08 -12.80
N TRP A 274 -15.62 -1.94 -11.52
CA TRP A 274 -14.79 -2.34 -10.39
C TRP A 274 -14.97 -3.82 -10.02
N SER A 275 -15.96 -4.50 -10.63
CA SER A 275 -16.20 -5.92 -10.38
C SER A 275 -15.01 -6.77 -10.83
N TYR A 276 -14.85 -7.92 -10.17
CA TYR A 276 -13.87 -8.91 -10.58
C TYR A 276 -14.53 -10.08 -11.30
N ARG A 277 -13.77 -10.67 -12.22
CA ARG A 277 -14.08 -11.97 -12.80
C ARG A 277 -13.26 -13.04 -12.11
N ARG A 278 -13.92 -14.13 -11.69
CA ARG A 278 -13.27 -15.30 -11.11
C ARG A 278 -12.76 -16.21 -12.23
N HIS A 279 -11.49 -16.58 -12.15
CA HIS A 279 -10.88 -17.54 -13.08
C HIS A 279 -10.21 -18.67 -12.29
N THR A 280 -10.33 -19.90 -12.78
CA THR A 280 -9.70 -21.08 -12.18
C THR A 280 -8.63 -21.61 -13.13
N ILE A 281 -7.38 -21.61 -12.70
CA ILE A 281 -6.25 -22.13 -13.46
C ILE A 281 -6.30 -23.66 -13.44
N THR A 282 -6.47 -24.27 -14.60
CA THR A 282 -6.61 -25.72 -14.76
C THR A 282 -5.29 -26.45 -15.03
N ASP A 283 -4.24 -25.72 -15.41
CA ASP A 283 -2.93 -26.29 -15.71
C ASP A 283 -2.08 -26.45 -14.44
N SER A 284 -1.87 -27.70 -14.03
CA SER A 284 -1.12 -28.06 -12.83
C SER A 284 0.37 -27.76 -12.92
N GLN A 285 0.94 -27.68 -14.14
CA GLN A 285 2.35 -27.33 -14.34
C GLN A 285 2.57 -25.82 -14.21
N LEU A 286 1.61 -25.01 -14.66
CA LEU A 286 1.59 -23.56 -14.46
C LEU A 286 1.41 -23.20 -12.97
N PHE A 287 0.63 -23.99 -12.22
CA PHE A 287 0.42 -23.79 -10.79
C PHE A 287 1.64 -24.14 -9.93
N SER A 288 2.38 -25.21 -10.29
CA SER A 288 3.51 -25.73 -9.51
C SER A 288 4.75 -24.82 -9.45
N GLY A 289 4.86 -23.83 -10.34
CA GLY A 289 5.96 -22.85 -10.37
C GLY A 289 5.57 -21.43 -9.93
N ALA A 290 4.27 -21.18 -9.75
CA ALA A 290 3.74 -19.84 -9.57
C ALA A 290 3.61 -19.45 -8.10
N HIS A 291 3.84 -18.18 -7.79
CA HIS A 291 3.70 -17.58 -6.46
C HIS A 291 2.24 -17.53 -5.94
N LEU A 292 1.35 -18.39 -6.45
CA LEU A 292 -0.08 -18.41 -6.15
C LEU A 292 -0.38 -19.27 -4.92
N TYR A 293 -1.36 -18.86 -4.12
CA TYR A 293 -1.83 -19.66 -2.98
C TYR A 293 -2.85 -20.74 -3.42
N SER A 294 -3.72 -20.36 -4.35
CA SER A 294 -4.89 -21.12 -4.81
C SER A 294 -4.95 -21.07 -6.35
N PRO A 295 -5.51 -22.09 -7.01
CA PRO A 295 -5.75 -22.05 -8.47
C PRO A 295 -6.78 -21.00 -8.87
N VAL A 296 -7.52 -20.44 -7.91
CA VAL A 296 -8.51 -19.38 -8.17
C VAL A 296 -7.84 -18.01 -8.10
N VAL A 297 -7.98 -17.24 -9.16
CA VAL A 297 -7.51 -15.84 -9.24
C VAL A 297 -8.63 -14.91 -9.69
N TYR A 298 -8.54 -13.65 -9.28
CA TYR A 298 -9.48 -12.60 -9.66
C TYR A 298 -8.85 -11.67 -10.70
N ILE A 299 -9.60 -11.42 -11.77
CA ILE A 299 -9.23 -10.56 -12.89
C ILE A 299 -10.05 -9.28 -12.78
N TYR A 300 -9.37 -8.14 -12.91
CA TYR A 300 -9.99 -6.82 -12.85
C TYR A 300 -9.75 -6.07 -14.15
N GLU A 301 -10.60 -5.08 -14.45
CA GLU A 301 -10.35 -4.17 -15.56
C GLU A 301 -9.10 -3.31 -15.31
N HIS A 302 -8.87 -2.91 -14.06
CA HIS A 302 -7.72 -2.10 -13.68
C HIS A 302 -7.12 -2.53 -12.32
N PRO A 303 -5.79 -2.50 -12.14
CA PRO A 303 -5.14 -2.87 -10.87
C PRO A 303 -5.58 -2.04 -9.66
N VAL A 304 -6.03 -0.81 -9.87
CA VAL A 304 -6.57 -0.02 -8.76
C VAL A 304 -7.83 -0.65 -8.17
N TYR A 305 -8.72 -1.21 -9.00
CA TYR A 305 -9.93 -1.86 -8.50
C TYR A 305 -9.57 -3.09 -7.66
N ALA A 306 -8.56 -3.85 -8.07
CA ALA A 306 -7.97 -4.90 -7.25
C ALA A 306 -7.47 -4.37 -5.90
N GLY A 307 -6.83 -3.19 -5.87
CA GLY A 307 -6.42 -2.50 -4.65
C GLY A 307 -7.59 -2.16 -3.71
N ILE A 308 -8.71 -1.66 -4.25
CA ILE A 308 -9.94 -1.36 -3.49
C ILE A 308 -10.53 -2.65 -2.90
N TRP A 309 -10.61 -3.72 -3.68
CA TRP A 309 -11.06 -5.02 -3.19
C TRP A 309 -10.12 -5.60 -2.13
N CYS A 310 -8.80 -5.44 -2.27
CA CYS A 310 -7.86 -5.79 -1.20
C CYS A 310 -8.13 -5.01 0.09
N GLN A 311 -8.45 -3.72 0.00
CA GLN A 311 -8.81 -2.91 1.17
C GLN A 311 -10.10 -3.42 1.83
N TYR A 312 -11.13 -3.75 1.04
CA TYR A 312 -12.37 -4.35 1.52
C TYR A 312 -12.11 -5.67 2.26
N PHE A 313 -11.44 -6.62 1.60
CA PHE A 313 -11.19 -7.94 2.17
C PHE A 313 -10.35 -7.84 3.45
N ALA A 314 -9.33 -6.97 3.48
CA ALA A 314 -8.52 -6.78 4.68
C ALA A 314 -9.31 -6.13 5.83
N ALA A 315 -10.17 -5.16 5.55
CA ALA A 315 -11.01 -4.52 6.56
C ALA A 315 -12.00 -5.52 7.17
N ARG A 316 -12.71 -6.29 6.35
CA ARG A 316 -13.62 -7.34 6.82
C ARG A 316 -12.88 -8.47 7.53
N LEU A 317 -11.72 -8.88 7.03
CA LEU A 317 -10.88 -9.87 7.69
C LEU A 317 -10.51 -9.41 9.11
N LEU A 318 -10.06 -8.16 9.25
CA LEU A 318 -9.70 -7.58 10.54
C LEU A 318 -10.90 -7.44 11.47
N LEU A 319 -12.06 -7.02 10.95
CA LEU A 319 -13.31 -6.92 11.70
C LEU A 319 -13.76 -8.28 12.23
N ASN A 320 -13.80 -9.32 11.39
CA ASN A 320 -14.23 -10.66 11.81
C ASN A 320 -13.26 -11.24 12.86
N THR A 321 -11.95 -11.01 12.73
CA THR A 321 -11.00 -11.37 13.80
C THR A 321 -11.24 -10.57 15.09
N THR A 322 -11.60 -9.29 14.99
CA THR A 322 -11.98 -8.49 16.17
C THR A 322 -13.25 -9.02 16.82
N ARG A 323 -14.24 -9.46 16.04
CA ARG A 323 -15.47 -10.10 16.56
C ARG A 323 -15.20 -11.43 17.26
N LEU A 324 -14.31 -12.27 16.72
CA LEU A 324 -13.89 -13.49 17.41
C LEU A 324 -13.36 -13.19 18.82
N ARG A 325 -12.49 -12.18 18.95
CA ARG A 325 -11.97 -11.75 20.26
C ARG A 325 -13.05 -11.24 21.22
N ILE A 326 -14.11 -10.60 20.69
CA ILE A 326 -15.24 -10.17 21.52
C ILE A 326 -16.00 -11.41 22.04
N ASN A 327 -16.22 -12.40 21.17
CA ASN A 327 -16.96 -13.62 21.52
C ASN A 327 -16.19 -14.53 22.49
N GLU A 328 -14.87 -14.64 22.35
CA GLU A 328 -13.98 -15.39 23.25
C GLU A 328 -14.06 -14.88 24.71
N SER A 329 -14.23 -13.57 24.90
CA SER A 329 -14.31 -12.95 26.22
C SER A 329 -15.71 -12.89 26.81
N ALA A 330 -16.73 -13.27 26.07
CA ALA A 330 -18.10 -13.09 26.52
C ALA A 330 -18.54 -14.16 27.53
N HIS A 331 -17.88 -15.33 27.62
CA HIS A 331 -18.39 -16.51 28.37
C HIS A 331 -19.90 -16.77 28.16
N LEU A 332 -20.45 -16.40 26.99
CA LEU A 332 -21.87 -16.52 26.67
C LEU A 332 -22.13 -17.90 26.06
N ASP A 333 -22.49 -18.85 26.93
CA ASP A 333 -22.43 -20.30 26.74
C ASP A 333 -23.29 -20.94 25.64
N ILE A 334 -24.13 -20.23 24.87
CA ILE A 334 -25.02 -20.90 23.89
C ILE A 334 -25.18 -20.15 22.55
N ALA A 335 -25.29 -18.82 22.55
CA ALA A 335 -25.43 -18.06 21.30
C ALA A 335 -24.11 -17.96 20.51
N ASN A 336 -22.96 -18.02 21.20
CA ASN A 336 -21.64 -17.87 20.59
C ASN A 336 -21.16 -19.12 19.83
N GLU A 337 -21.59 -20.33 20.23
CA GLU A 337 -21.16 -21.58 19.58
C GLU A 337 -21.61 -21.67 18.11
N LEU A 338 -22.73 -21.02 17.75
CA LEU A 338 -23.24 -20.98 16.39
C LEU A 338 -22.62 -19.84 15.55
N GLU A 339 -22.14 -18.76 16.19
CA GLU A 339 -21.53 -17.63 15.49
C GLU A 339 -20.06 -17.86 15.13
N GLU A 340 -19.30 -18.57 15.97
CA GLU A 340 -17.86 -18.81 15.73
C GLU A 340 -17.59 -19.52 14.39
N PRO A 341 -18.30 -20.60 14.00
CA PRO A 341 -18.10 -21.24 12.69
C PRO A 341 -18.37 -20.28 11.53
N VAL A 342 -19.36 -19.39 11.68
CA VAL A 342 -19.71 -18.38 10.67
C VAL A 342 -18.61 -17.34 10.56
N LEU A 343 -18.07 -16.85 11.67
CA LEU A 343 -16.95 -15.91 11.71
C LEU A 343 -15.69 -16.52 11.09
N MET A 344 -15.38 -17.78 11.41
CA MET A 344 -14.26 -18.50 10.82
C MET A 344 -14.43 -18.71 9.31
N HIS A 345 -15.64 -19.05 8.87
CA HIS A 345 -15.97 -19.11 7.44
C HIS A 345 -15.73 -17.76 6.75
N ASN A 346 -16.20 -16.66 7.35
CA ASN A 346 -16.01 -15.32 6.81
C ASN A 346 -14.53 -14.92 6.76
N ILE A 347 -13.76 -15.18 7.81
CA ILE A 347 -12.31 -14.95 7.85
C ILE A 347 -11.63 -15.68 6.69
N LYS A 348 -11.96 -16.96 6.51
CA LYS A 348 -11.42 -17.76 5.42
C LYS A 348 -11.81 -17.19 4.05
N ALA A 349 -13.07 -16.82 3.86
CA ALA A 349 -13.55 -16.25 2.60
C ALA A 349 -12.83 -14.92 2.26
N MET A 350 -12.61 -14.05 3.26
CA MET A 350 -11.89 -12.79 3.06
C MET A 350 -10.41 -13.02 2.76
N ALA A 351 -9.77 -13.96 3.46
CA ALA A 351 -8.39 -14.34 3.19
C ALA A 351 -8.23 -14.96 1.79
N ASP A 352 -9.13 -15.87 1.40
CA ASP A 352 -9.14 -16.48 0.07
C ASP A 352 -9.34 -15.40 -1.01
N GLY A 353 -10.24 -14.44 -0.78
CA GLY A 353 -10.42 -13.26 -1.64
C GLY A 353 -9.14 -12.43 -1.81
N LEU A 354 -8.41 -12.16 -0.73
CA LEU A 354 -7.09 -11.51 -0.80
C LEU A 354 -6.10 -12.34 -1.62
N THR A 355 -6.02 -13.66 -1.38
CA THR A 355 -5.09 -14.52 -2.11
C THR A 355 -5.39 -14.61 -3.60
N ALA A 356 -6.66 -14.50 -4.00
CA ALA A 356 -7.07 -14.47 -5.39
C ALA A 356 -6.80 -13.11 -6.07
N THR A 357 -6.81 -12.02 -5.30
CA THR A 357 -6.67 -10.64 -5.80
C THR A 357 -5.21 -10.21 -5.94
N VAL A 358 -4.38 -10.50 -4.93
CA VAL A 358 -2.99 -10.04 -4.86
C VAL A 358 -2.16 -10.37 -6.10
N PRO A 359 -2.25 -11.60 -6.68
CA PRO A 359 -1.46 -11.94 -7.87
C PRO A 359 -1.72 -11.02 -9.08
N PHE A 360 -2.96 -10.57 -9.26
CA PHE A 360 -3.31 -9.60 -10.31
C PHE A 360 -2.66 -8.24 -10.02
N LEU A 361 -2.77 -7.77 -8.77
CA LEU A 361 -2.28 -6.46 -8.34
C LEU A 361 -0.76 -6.32 -8.51
N ILE A 362 0.00 -7.37 -8.24
CA ILE A 362 1.46 -7.40 -8.40
C ILE A 362 1.92 -7.94 -9.78
N ARG A 363 1.00 -8.07 -10.73
CA ARG A 363 1.23 -8.51 -12.12
C ARG A 363 1.97 -9.85 -12.25
N GLN A 364 1.63 -10.82 -11.39
CA GLN A 364 2.11 -12.19 -11.56
C GLN A 364 1.51 -12.88 -12.79
N PHE A 365 0.41 -12.37 -13.32
CA PHE A 365 -0.23 -12.88 -14.52
C PHE A 365 -0.93 -11.78 -15.32
N LYS A 366 -1.22 -12.06 -16.60
CA LYS A 366 -2.04 -11.22 -17.49
C LYS A 366 -3.12 -12.06 -18.13
N ALA A 367 -4.35 -11.54 -18.11
CA ALA A 367 -5.45 -12.11 -18.88
C ALA A 367 -5.32 -11.66 -20.34
N CYS A 368 -5.29 -12.61 -21.27
CA CYS A 368 -5.35 -12.33 -22.69
C CYS A 368 -6.82 -12.35 -23.13
N ASP A 369 -7.34 -11.18 -23.54
CA ASP A 369 -8.62 -11.14 -24.25
C ASP A 369 -8.44 -11.73 -25.65
N VAL A 370 -8.90 -12.97 -25.85
CA VAL A 370 -8.82 -13.70 -27.12
C VAL A 370 -9.89 -13.21 -28.11
N ARG A 371 -10.36 -11.94 -28.03
CA ARG A 371 -11.36 -11.42 -28.97
C ARG A 371 -10.87 -11.36 -30.43
N ASN A 372 -9.55 -11.45 -30.64
CA ASN A 372 -8.93 -11.37 -31.98
C ASN A 372 -8.08 -12.60 -32.37
N SER A 373 -8.20 -13.75 -31.69
CA SER A 373 -7.44 -14.96 -32.08
C SER A 373 -8.38 -16.14 -32.36
N THR A 374 -7.91 -16.98 -33.28
CA THR A 374 -8.59 -18.11 -33.94
C THR A 374 -9.51 -18.99 -33.06
N PRO A 375 -10.54 -19.65 -33.65
CA PRO A 375 -11.69 -20.26 -32.95
C PRO A 375 -11.42 -21.45 -32.01
N TRP A 376 -10.16 -21.82 -31.78
CA TRP A 376 -9.76 -23.08 -31.13
C TRP A 376 -9.10 -22.90 -29.75
N ILE A 377 -9.05 -21.69 -29.19
CA ILE A 377 -8.47 -21.43 -27.86
C ILE A 377 -9.63 -21.12 -26.87
N PRO A 378 -9.65 -21.72 -25.66
CA PRO A 378 -10.65 -21.40 -24.65
C PRO A 378 -10.72 -19.90 -24.35
N ALA A 379 -11.91 -19.41 -24.00
CA ALA A 379 -12.33 -18.01 -24.06
C ALA A 379 -11.52 -16.98 -23.24
N GLU A 380 -10.61 -17.39 -22.35
CA GLU A 380 -9.66 -16.49 -21.68
C GLU A 380 -8.38 -17.30 -21.38
N SER A 381 -7.25 -16.95 -21.99
CA SER A 381 -5.97 -17.56 -21.64
C SER A 381 -5.20 -16.67 -20.68
N ILE A 382 -4.74 -17.23 -19.56
CA ILE A 382 -3.87 -16.51 -18.62
C ILE A 382 -2.43 -16.81 -18.96
N THR A 383 -1.62 -15.76 -19.13
CA THR A 383 -0.17 -15.89 -19.22
C THR A 383 0.45 -15.57 -17.86
N LEU A 384 1.13 -16.54 -17.26
CA LEU A 384 1.87 -16.35 -16.01
C LEU A 384 3.25 -15.73 -16.26
N HIS A 385 3.78 -15.02 -15.26
CA HIS A 385 5.12 -14.45 -15.27
C HIS A 385 5.39 -13.51 -16.45
N THR A 386 4.52 -12.52 -16.65
CA THR A 386 4.85 -11.42 -17.55
C THR A 386 6.08 -10.70 -16.99
N ASN A 387 7.20 -10.71 -17.73
CA ASN A 387 8.39 -9.89 -17.44
C ASN A 387 8.11 -8.37 -17.57
N GLU A 388 6.85 -7.97 -17.49
CA GLU A 388 6.42 -6.57 -17.45
C GLU A 388 6.95 -5.93 -16.17
N GLN A 389 7.43 -4.70 -16.31
CA GLN A 389 7.94 -3.93 -15.20
C GLN A 389 6.83 -3.71 -14.17
N VAL A 390 6.98 -4.31 -12.98
CA VAL A 390 6.02 -4.16 -11.90
C VAL A 390 6.03 -2.69 -11.44
N ARG A 391 4.84 -2.08 -11.49
CA ARG A 391 4.63 -0.69 -11.15
C ARG A 391 4.51 -0.49 -9.63
N LEU A 392 5.41 0.27 -9.04
CA LEU A 392 5.53 0.41 -7.58
C LEU A 392 4.38 1.21 -6.96
N ASP A 393 3.78 2.12 -7.71
CA ASP A 393 2.55 2.83 -7.30
C ASP A 393 1.40 1.85 -7.06
N VAL A 394 1.27 0.82 -7.90
CA VAL A 394 0.24 -0.22 -7.78
C VAL A 394 0.56 -1.22 -6.66
N VAL A 395 1.81 -1.67 -6.56
CA VAL A 395 2.25 -2.58 -5.48
C VAL A 395 1.99 -1.97 -4.10
N SER A 396 2.10 -0.65 -3.97
CA SER A 396 1.85 0.05 -2.70
C SER A 396 0.44 -0.17 -2.13
N LEU A 397 -0.54 -0.46 -3.00
CA LEU A 397 -1.93 -0.75 -2.60
C LEU A 397 -2.07 -2.11 -1.89
N ALA A 398 -1.16 -3.05 -2.16
CA ALA A 398 -1.16 -4.37 -1.55
C ALA A 398 -0.56 -4.37 -0.14
N ILE A 399 0.33 -3.42 0.16
CA ILE A 399 1.19 -3.45 1.35
C ILE A 399 0.36 -3.49 2.64
N PHE A 400 -0.63 -2.60 2.78
CA PHE A 400 -1.43 -2.50 3.99
C PHE A 400 -2.38 -3.70 4.18
N PRO A 401 -3.13 -4.15 3.15
CA PRO A 401 -3.89 -5.40 3.22
C PRO A 401 -3.05 -6.63 3.59
N LEU A 402 -1.87 -6.78 2.97
CA LEU A 402 -0.94 -7.88 3.27
C LEU A 402 -0.38 -7.79 4.69
N ALA A 403 -0.07 -6.58 5.18
CA ALA A 403 0.41 -6.32 6.53
C ALA A 403 -0.59 -6.76 7.60
N ILE A 404 -1.88 -6.53 7.35
CA ILE A 404 -2.97 -7.03 8.21
C ILE A 404 -2.98 -8.56 8.15
N ALA A 405 -3.16 -9.14 6.96
CA ALA A 405 -3.38 -10.57 6.79
C ALA A 405 -2.19 -11.44 7.25
N SER A 406 -0.96 -10.95 7.16
CA SER A 406 0.24 -11.71 7.57
C SER A 406 0.34 -12.00 9.07
N ASN A 407 -0.51 -11.37 9.90
CA ASN A 407 -0.36 -11.37 11.36
C ASN A 407 -1.63 -11.75 12.13
N LEU A 408 -2.71 -12.15 11.45
CA LEU A 408 -3.93 -12.55 12.11
C LEU A 408 -3.85 -14.03 12.50
N GLU A 409 -3.83 -14.30 13.79
CA GLU A 409 -3.74 -15.65 14.37
C GLU A 409 -4.78 -16.66 13.87
N PRO A 410 -6.06 -16.30 13.64
CA PRO A 410 -7.07 -17.25 13.15
C PRO A 410 -6.78 -17.87 11.77
N LEU A 411 -5.82 -17.32 11.02
CA LEU A 411 -5.45 -17.84 9.71
C LEU A 411 -4.46 -19.01 9.82
N ASP A 412 -4.62 -19.97 8.90
CA ASP A 412 -3.72 -21.11 8.84
C ASP A 412 -2.27 -20.68 8.59
N ALA A 413 -1.31 -21.44 9.14
CA ALA A 413 0.10 -21.07 9.09
C ALA A 413 0.64 -20.95 7.64
N ARG A 414 0.09 -21.73 6.70
CA ARG A 414 0.49 -21.71 5.29
C ARG A 414 0.03 -20.42 4.61
N GLN A 415 -1.21 -20.01 4.83
CA GLN A 415 -1.76 -18.76 4.28
C GLN A 415 -1.06 -17.54 4.85
N ARG A 416 -0.78 -17.53 6.16
CA ARG A 416 0.04 -16.48 6.80
C ARG A 416 1.45 -16.40 6.20
N SER A 417 2.12 -17.54 6.04
CA SER A 417 3.44 -17.62 5.42
C SER A 417 3.43 -17.13 3.97
N TRP A 418 2.36 -17.45 3.22
CA TRP A 418 2.17 -16.94 1.88
C TRP A 418 2.03 -15.42 1.86
N PHE A 419 1.18 -14.83 2.70
CA PHE A 419 1.05 -13.37 2.81
C PHE A 419 2.38 -12.71 3.19
N ARG A 420 3.15 -13.29 4.11
CA ARG A 420 4.52 -12.84 4.48
C ARG A 420 5.48 -12.89 3.29
N THR A 421 5.38 -13.90 2.45
CA THR A 421 6.18 -14.00 1.22
C THR A 421 5.82 -12.90 0.22
N GLN A 422 4.52 -12.61 0.05
CA GLN A 422 4.05 -11.54 -0.85
C GLN A 422 4.44 -10.15 -0.35
N ILE A 423 4.30 -9.85 0.95
CA ILE A 423 4.73 -8.55 1.50
C ILE A 423 6.25 -8.37 1.40
N ALA A 424 7.04 -9.45 1.59
CA ALA A 424 8.48 -9.42 1.39
C ALA A 424 8.85 -9.18 -0.08
N ALA A 425 8.11 -9.78 -1.03
CA ALA A 425 8.29 -9.50 -2.45
C ALA A 425 7.97 -8.02 -2.78
N ALA A 426 6.85 -7.49 -2.28
CA ALA A 426 6.47 -6.09 -2.42
C ALA A 426 7.51 -5.14 -1.80
N GLY A 427 8.06 -5.52 -0.64
CA GLY A 427 9.15 -4.83 0.06
C GLY A 427 10.41 -4.72 -0.80
N ARG A 428 10.88 -5.85 -1.35
CA ARG A 428 12.05 -5.89 -2.25
C ARG A 428 11.86 -5.04 -3.49
N LEU A 429 10.68 -5.11 -4.12
CA LEU A 429 10.35 -4.30 -5.29
C LEU A 429 10.35 -2.80 -4.95
N SER A 430 9.80 -2.43 -3.80
CA SER A 430 9.67 -1.04 -3.36
C SER A 430 10.92 -0.50 -2.66
N GLY A 431 11.93 -1.35 -2.41
CA GLY A 431 13.13 -1.03 -1.65
C GLY A 431 12.94 -0.96 -0.12
N ILE A 432 11.78 -1.34 0.41
CA ILE A 432 11.40 -1.15 1.82
C ILE A 432 11.84 -2.35 2.66
N GLN A 433 12.96 -2.21 3.37
CA GLN A 433 13.57 -3.30 4.15
C GLN A 433 12.66 -3.84 5.27
N ALA A 434 11.88 -2.96 5.91
CA ALA A 434 10.92 -3.32 6.96
C ALA A 434 10.01 -4.50 6.58
N PHE A 435 9.64 -4.56 5.30
CA PHE A 435 8.70 -5.54 4.77
C PHE A 435 9.37 -6.83 4.32
N GLU A 436 10.70 -6.84 4.17
CA GLU A 436 11.48 -8.05 3.83
C GLU A 436 11.60 -9.01 5.02
N CYS A 437 11.51 -8.49 6.26
CA CYS A 437 11.53 -9.25 7.50
C CYS A 437 10.32 -8.91 8.39
N PRO A 438 9.10 -9.32 8.00
CA PRO A 438 7.86 -8.96 8.70
C PRO A 438 7.79 -9.48 10.14
N GLU A 439 8.63 -10.45 10.52
CA GLU A 439 8.68 -10.97 11.90
C GLU A 439 9.31 -9.99 12.89
N THR A 440 10.06 -9.00 12.39
CA THR A 440 10.84 -8.06 13.23
C THR A 440 10.14 -6.73 13.52
N TRP A 441 8.98 -6.46 12.90
CA TRP A 441 8.37 -5.14 12.99
C TRP A 441 7.30 -5.05 14.10
N PRO A 442 7.28 -3.98 14.91
CA PRO A 442 6.27 -3.79 15.94
C PRO A 442 4.82 -3.67 15.43
N TRP A 443 4.61 -3.32 14.15
CA TRP A 443 3.25 -3.18 13.57
C TRP A 443 2.54 -4.53 13.43
N PHE A 444 3.28 -5.63 13.57
CA PHE A 444 2.86 -6.97 13.17
C PHE A 444 2.50 -7.88 14.36
N LYS A 445 2.44 -7.32 15.58
CA LYS A 445 1.79 -7.99 16.73
C LYS A 445 0.35 -7.47 16.85
N LEU A 446 -0.56 -8.01 16.04
CA LEU A 446 -1.97 -7.57 15.94
C LEU A 446 -2.93 -8.33 16.85
#